data_AF-A0A6P6SGF2-F1
#
_entry.id   AF-A0A6P6SGF2-F1
#
_cell.length_a   1.000
_cell.length_b   1.000
_cell.length_c   1.000
_cell.angle_alpha   90.00
_cell.angle_beta   90.00
_cell.angle_gamma   90.00
#
_symmetry.space_group_name_H-M   'P 1'
#
loop_
_entity.id
_entity.type
_entity.pdbx_description
1 polymer ?
#
loop_
_entity_poly.entity_id
_entity_poly.type
_entity_poly.pdbx_seq_one_letter_code
_entity_poly.pdbx_strand_id
1 'polypeptide(L)'
;MPLFRNIHHNQEFFTEPQRFDPSRFEVAPKPNTFMPFGSGAHAGPGNELAKLEMLVLIHHLVSKFRWEVVGSNSGVQYGPFPVPLRGLPARLWKESTA
;
A
#
# COMPACT_ATOMS: atom_id res chain seq x y z
N MET A 1 -3.07 13.87 4.50
CA MET A 1 -2.13 14.15 5.62
C MET A 1 -0.69 14.20 5.11
N PRO A 2 -0.22 15.36 4.63
CA PRO A 2 1.11 15.50 4.01
C PRO A 2 2.28 15.15 4.94
N LEU A 3 2.12 15.31 6.25
CA LEU A 3 3.19 15.15 7.23
C LEU A 3 3.74 13.72 7.32
N PHE A 4 2.86 12.70 7.40
CA PHE A 4 3.30 11.31 7.55
C PHE A 4 4.01 10.80 6.29
N ARG A 5 3.62 11.30 5.11
CA ARG A 5 4.28 10.95 3.84
C ARG A 5 5.78 11.27 3.87
N ASN A 6 6.16 12.46 4.36
CA ASN A 6 7.56 12.88 4.35
C ASN A 6 8.44 11.98 5.23
N ILE A 7 7.94 11.56 6.40
CA ILE A 7 8.66 10.66 7.31
C ILE A 7 8.85 9.28 6.66
N HIS A 8 7.81 8.74 6.00
CA HIS A 8 7.89 7.43 5.32
C HIS A 8 8.80 7.47 4.09
N HIS A 9 9.09 8.66 3.55
CA HIS A 9 10.01 8.84 2.43
C HIS A 9 11.39 9.42 2.81
N ASN A 10 11.72 9.53 4.10
CA ASN A 10 13.02 10.02 4.55
C ASN A 10 14.11 8.93 4.36
N GLN A 11 15.17 9.27 3.63
CA GLN A 11 16.32 8.38 3.37
C GLN A 11 17.11 8.01 4.64
N GLU A 12 17.06 8.83 5.69
CA GLU A 12 17.69 8.51 6.98
C GLU A 12 17.00 7.34 7.70
N PHE A 13 15.73 7.09 7.40
CA PHE A 13 14.93 6.03 8.01
C PHE A 13 14.73 4.82 7.09
N PHE A 14 14.66 5.06 5.77
CA PHE A 14 14.38 4.01 4.79
C PHE A 14 15.29 4.17 3.58
N THR A 15 16.14 3.17 3.32
CA THR A 15 16.98 3.09 2.12
C THR A 15 16.10 3.03 0.86
N GLU A 16 16.46 3.78 -0.18
CA GLU A 16 15.67 3.86 -1.44
C GLU A 16 14.15 4.06 -1.19
N PRO A 17 13.73 5.12 -0.49
CA PRO A 17 12.35 5.27 -0.01
C PRO A 17 11.31 5.47 -1.12
N GLN A 18 11.74 5.70 -2.36
CA GLN A 18 10.86 5.80 -3.54
C GLN A 18 10.63 4.44 -4.20
N ARG A 19 11.39 3.41 -3.81
CA ARG A 19 11.26 2.05 -4.33
C ARG A 19 10.30 1.25 -3.46
N PHE A 20 9.34 0.61 -4.10
CA PHE A 20 8.50 -0.39 -3.45
C PHE A 20 9.30 -1.66 -3.21
N ASP A 21 9.62 -1.92 -1.94
CA ASP A 21 10.41 -3.06 -1.49
C ASP A 21 9.81 -3.61 -0.18
N PRO A 22 9.02 -4.69 -0.25
CA PRO A 22 8.42 -5.32 0.92
C PRO A 22 9.44 -5.89 1.91
N SER A 23 10.63 -6.30 1.44
CA SER A 23 11.64 -6.96 2.29
C SER A 23 12.16 -6.03 3.40
N ARG A 24 12.02 -4.72 3.22
CA ARG A 24 12.35 -3.69 4.22
C ARG A 24 11.62 -3.88 5.56
N PHE A 25 10.49 -4.59 5.56
CA PHE A 25 9.68 -4.84 6.75
C PHE A 25 9.89 -6.24 7.35
N GLU A 26 10.84 -7.03 6.85
CA GLU A 26 11.27 -8.28 7.51
C GLU A 26 11.89 -8.00 8.90
N VAL A 27 12.42 -6.80 9.09
CA VAL A 27 12.84 -6.26 10.39
C VAL A 27 11.90 -5.13 10.77
N ALA A 28 11.51 -5.08 12.05
CA ALA A 28 10.65 -4.02 12.55
C ALA A 28 11.30 -2.64 12.33
N PRO A 29 10.57 -1.65 11.75
CA PRO A 29 11.09 -0.31 11.57
C PRO A 29 11.37 0.34 12.93
N LYS A 30 12.32 1.29 12.94
CA LYS A 30 12.61 2.08 14.15
C LYS A 30 11.33 2.71 14.70
N PRO A 31 11.17 2.81 16.04
CA PRO A 31 10.01 3.45 16.64
C PRO A 31 9.79 4.86 16.05
N ASN A 32 8.53 5.20 15.78
CA ASN A 32 8.10 6.50 15.23
C ASN A 32 8.64 6.86 13.83
N THR A 33 9.14 5.89 13.04
CA THR A 33 9.53 6.15 11.63
C THR A 33 8.53 5.61 10.62
N PHE A 34 7.72 4.61 10.99
CA PHE A 34 6.63 4.08 10.16
C PHE A 34 5.29 4.20 10.89
N MET A 35 4.41 5.07 10.39
CA MET A 35 3.18 5.50 11.07
C MET A 35 2.06 5.75 10.03
N PRO A 36 1.62 4.73 9.26
CA PRO A 36 0.66 4.90 8.17
C PRO A 36 -0.71 5.42 8.64
N PHE A 37 -1.08 5.12 9.89
CA PHE A 37 -2.32 5.56 10.52
C PHE A 37 -2.06 6.36 11.81
N GLY A 38 -0.92 7.05 11.90
CA GLY A 38 -0.50 7.75 13.13
C GLY A 38 0.19 6.84 14.15
N SER A 39 0.35 7.33 15.38
CA SER A 39 1.04 6.64 16.47
C SER A 39 0.48 7.00 17.86
N GLY A 40 0.83 6.21 18.87
CA GLY A 40 0.43 6.43 20.26
C GLY A 40 -1.08 6.32 20.49
N ALA A 41 -1.60 7.03 21.50
CA ALA A 41 -3.01 6.99 21.91
C ALA A 41 -3.98 7.52 20.84
N HIS A 42 -3.47 8.26 19.85
CA HIS A 42 -4.25 8.82 18.74
C HIS A 42 -3.99 8.10 17.41
N ALA A 43 -3.37 6.91 17.45
CA ALA A 43 -3.30 6.05 16.27
C ALA A 43 -4.72 5.69 15.81
N GLY A 44 -4.91 5.67 14.49
CA GLY A 44 -6.18 5.32 13.88
C GLY A 44 -6.62 3.92 14.34
N PRO A 45 -7.84 3.77 14.89
CA PRO A 45 -8.30 2.49 15.42
C PRO A 45 -8.41 1.40 14.34
N GLY A 46 -8.49 1.80 13.06
CA GLY A 46 -8.54 0.90 11.91
C GLY A 46 -7.20 0.36 11.42
N ASN A 47 -6.07 0.61 12.09
CA ASN A 47 -4.74 0.18 11.59
C ASN A 47 -4.65 -1.34 11.37
N GLU A 48 -5.02 -2.13 12.37
CA GLU A 48 -4.96 -3.60 12.27
C GLU A 48 -6.02 -4.15 11.32
N LEU A 49 -7.21 -3.52 11.27
CA LEU A 49 -8.26 -3.87 10.32
C LEU A 49 -7.79 -3.64 8.87
N ALA A 50 -7.19 -2.48 8.58
CA ALA A 50 -6.69 -2.16 7.26
C ALA A 50 -5.59 -3.15 6.80
N LYS A 51 -4.70 -3.57 7.71
CA LYS A 51 -3.71 -4.61 7.39
C LYS A 51 -4.37 -5.94 7.05
N LEU A 52 -5.36 -6.36 7.84
CA LEU A 52 -6.10 -7.60 7.58
C LEU A 52 -6.84 -7.55 6.24
N GLU A 53 -7.56 -6.47 5.95
CA GLU A 53 -8.27 -6.27 4.69
C GLU A 53 -7.33 -6.31 3.49
N MET A 54 -6.16 -5.67 3.59
CA MET A 54 -5.13 -5.72 2.54
C MET A 54 -4.59 -7.13 2.33
N LEU A 55 -4.34 -7.90 3.39
CA LEU A 55 -3.89 -9.29 3.29
C LEU A 55 -4.95 -10.18 2.61
N VAL A 56 -6.22 -10.04 3.01
CA VAL A 56 -7.34 -10.77 2.39
C VAL A 56 -7.48 -10.41 0.92
N LEU A 57 -7.44 -9.11 0.58
CA LEU A 57 -7.52 -8.64 -0.80
C LEU A 57 -6.38 -9.24 -1.65
N ILE A 58 -5.13 -9.11 -1.20
CA ILE A 58 -3.96 -9.63 -1.92
C ILE A 58 -4.06 -11.15 -2.07
N HIS A 59 -4.38 -11.88 -0.99
CA HIS A 59 -4.54 -13.34 -1.04
C HIS A 59 -5.55 -13.75 -2.11
N HIS A 60 -6.72 -13.13 -2.15
CA HIS A 60 -7.73 -13.43 -3.17
C HIS A 60 -7.23 -13.06 -4.57
N LEU A 61 -6.63 -11.88 -4.72
CA LEU A 61 -6.14 -11.38 -6.01
C LEU A 61 -5.08 -12.30 -6.63
N VAL A 62 -4.22 -12.94 -5.81
CA VAL A 62 -3.14 -13.81 -6.32
C VAL A 62 -3.50 -15.30 -6.39
N SER A 63 -4.49 -15.76 -5.60
CA SER A 63 -4.83 -17.19 -5.51
C SER A 63 -6.14 -17.60 -6.19
N LYS A 64 -7.06 -16.65 -6.42
CA LYS A 64 -8.40 -16.96 -6.94
C LYS A 64 -8.77 -16.22 -8.22
N PHE A 65 -8.02 -15.18 -8.58
CA PHE A 65 -8.30 -14.35 -9.73
C PHE A 65 -7.12 -14.29 -10.68
N ARG A 66 -7.44 -14.25 -11.97
CA ARG A 66 -6.55 -13.71 -12.99
C ARG A 66 -7.00 -12.29 -13.28
N TRP A 67 -6.05 -11.43 -13.59
CA TRP A 67 -6.32 -10.02 -13.78
C TRP A 67 -5.32 -9.37 -14.72
N GLU A 68 -5.77 -8.31 -15.38
CA GLU A 68 -4.95 -7.45 -16.22
C GLU A 68 -5.30 -5.98 -15.97
N VAL A 69 -4.30 -5.11 -16.07
CA VAL A 69 -4.52 -3.66 -16.10
C VAL A 69 -4.94 -3.27 -17.51
N VAL A 70 -6.00 -2.47 -17.62
CA VAL A 70 -6.51 -1.98 -18.90
C VAL A 70 -5.87 -0.64 -19.23
N GLY A 71 -5.19 -0.58 -20.37
CA GLY A 71 -4.49 0.62 -20.85
C GLY A 71 -3.02 0.68 -20.43
N SER A 72 -2.31 1.71 -20.88
CA SER A 72 -0.85 1.82 -20.77
C SER A 72 -0.35 2.87 -19.79
N ASN A 73 -1.18 3.79 -19.31
CA ASN A 73 -0.74 4.82 -18.37
C ASN A 73 -0.85 4.29 -16.94
N SER A 74 0.29 3.98 -16.34
CA SER A 74 0.45 3.80 -14.89
C SER A 74 0.93 5.11 -14.26
N GLY A 75 0.62 5.32 -12.98
CA GLY A 75 1.04 6.51 -12.26
C GLY A 75 0.16 6.81 -11.05
N VAL A 76 0.55 7.83 -10.29
CA VAL A 76 -0.19 8.34 -9.13
C VAL A 76 -0.53 9.80 -9.40
N GLN A 77 -1.79 10.16 -9.21
CA GLN A 77 -2.21 11.57 -9.17
C GLN A 77 -2.32 12.01 -7.71
N TYR A 78 -1.79 13.19 -7.41
CA TYR A 78 -1.73 13.74 -6.06
C TYR A 78 -2.81 14.82 -5.91
N GLY A 79 -3.88 14.51 -5.17
CA GLY A 79 -4.86 15.48 -4.67
C GLY A 79 -4.74 15.62 -3.14
N PRO A 80 -5.85 15.80 -2.38
CA PRO A 80 -5.76 15.70 -0.91
C PRO A 80 -5.23 14.33 -0.45
N PHE A 81 -5.38 13.29 -1.30
CA PHE A 81 -4.85 11.94 -1.15
C PHE A 81 -4.20 11.45 -2.46
N PRO A 82 -3.18 10.59 -2.39
CA PRO A 82 -2.66 9.91 -3.58
C PRO A 82 -3.66 8.87 -4.06
N VAL A 83 -4.01 8.90 -5.34
CA VAL A 83 -4.84 7.87 -5.98
C VAL A 83 -4.21 7.44 -7.30
N PRO A 84 -4.50 6.23 -7.81
CA PRO A 84 -3.99 5.83 -9.10
C PRO A 84 -4.44 6.78 -10.21
N LEU A 85 -3.54 7.07 -11.15
CA LEU A 85 -3.84 7.92 -12.30
C LEU A 85 -5.01 7.33 -13.09
N ARG A 86 -6.10 8.09 -13.25
CA ARG A 86 -7.35 7.63 -13.88
C ARG A 86 -7.96 6.36 -13.24
N GLY A 87 -7.66 6.10 -11.97
CA GLY A 87 -8.29 5.02 -11.18
C GLY A 87 -7.74 3.60 -11.42
N LEU A 88 -6.70 3.43 -12.25
CA LEU A 88 -6.11 2.13 -12.60
C LEU A 88 -7.15 1.06 -12.98
N PRO A 89 -7.84 1.20 -14.13
CA PRO A 89 -8.85 0.23 -14.55
C PRO A 89 -8.24 -1.16 -14.70
N ALA A 90 -8.89 -2.17 -14.13
CA ALA A 90 -8.46 -3.56 -14.20
C ALA A 90 -9.65 -4.48 -14.52
N ARG A 91 -9.38 -5.57 -15.24
CA ARG A 91 -10.33 -6.66 -15.46
C ARG A 91 -9.90 -7.83 -14.60
N LEU A 92 -10.86 -8.43 -13.89
CA LEU A 92 -10.63 -9.59 -13.04
C LEU A 92 -11.60 -10.69 -13.48
N TRP A 93 -11.10 -11.92 -13.57
CA TRP A 93 -11.93 -13.11 -13.77
C TRP A 93 -11.48 -14.20 -12.82
N LYS A 94 -12.45 -14.96 -12.31
CA LYS A 94 -12.18 -16.05 -11.36
C LYS A 94 -11.52 -17.19 -12.12
N GLU A 95 -10.42 -17.71 -11.58
CA GLU A 95 -9.86 -18.95 -12.09
C GLU A 95 -10.78 -20.08 -11.61
N SER A 96 -11.43 -20.78 -12.54
CA SER A 96 -12.23 -21.95 -12.20
C SER A 96 -11.28 -23.00 -11.65
N THR A 97 -11.33 -23.23 -10.34
CA THR A 97 -10.72 -24.40 -9.73
C THR A 97 -11.39 -25.62 -10.36
N ALA A 98 -10.64 -26.35 -11.19
CA ALA A 98 -11.01 -27.69 -11.63
C ALA A 98 -11.10 -28.65 -10.44
#